data_AF-A0A9P6HVU3-F1
#
_entry.id   AF-A0A9P6HVU3-F1
#
_cell.length_a   1.000
_cell.length_b   1.000
_cell.length_c   1.000
_cell.angle_alpha   90.00
_cell.angle_beta   90.00
_cell.angle_gamma   90.00
#
_symmetry.space_group_name_H-M   'P 1'
#
loop_
_entity.id
_entity.type
_entity.pdbx_description
1 polymer ?
#
loop_
_entity_poly.entity_id
_entity_poly.type
_entity_poly.pdbx_seq_one_letter_code
_entity_poly.pdbx_strand_id
1 'polypeptide(L)'
;MPQTTTEKKRKRRAREATEAAPDRKRQTKEDAFLSESESVRERARPYLLAVAKMPVDTLGTRWSVGRNRPLEAGHARELKEVFKRSGLERRAPEHRILVLCGAEEVRRMRSAQPGSDRGGEDDFLGWAAVIGSTPEVMAGQHRIEALRAYVKETGGSASDL
;
A
#
# COMPACT_ATOMS: atom_id res chain seq x y z
N MET A 1 85.29 14.90 -6.02
CA MET A 1 85.17 15.70 -4.78
C MET A 1 84.12 15.04 -3.89
N PRO A 2 84.41 14.81 -2.61
CA PRO A 2 83.81 13.71 -1.84
C PRO A 2 83.03 14.18 -0.58
N GLN A 3 82.27 13.23 -0.01
CA GLN A 3 81.79 13.09 1.39
C GLN A 3 80.79 14.16 1.91
N THR A 4 79.71 13.81 2.60
CA THR A 4 79.69 13.12 3.91
C THR A 4 78.26 12.58 4.18
N THR A 5 78.04 11.30 4.53
CA THR A 5 77.95 10.69 5.89
C THR A 5 76.83 11.31 6.76
N THR A 6 75.92 10.63 7.47
CA THR A 6 76.02 9.45 8.39
C THR A 6 74.56 9.02 8.70
N GLU A 7 74.14 7.77 8.51
CA GLU A 7 74.21 6.61 9.42
C GLU A 7 73.46 6.67 10.79
N LYS A 8 72.60 5.64 10.97
CA LYS A 8 72.29 4.86 12.19
C LYS A 8 71.47 5.49 13.33
N LYS A 9 70.32 4.83 13.64
CA LYS A 9 70.28 3.83 14.74
C LYS A 9 69.02 2.96 14.72
N ARG A 10 69.23 1.65 14.56
CA ARG A 10 68.30 0.59 14.99
C ARG A 10 68.23 0.56 16.52
N LYS A 11 67.05 0.34 17.08
CA LYS A 11 66.90 -0.30 18.41
C LYS A 11 65.83 -1.38 18.31
N ARG A 12 66.28 -2.64 18.38
CA ARG A 12 65.47 -3.86 18.54
C ARG A 12 65.49 -4.28 20.01
N ARG A 13 64.48 -5.08 20.39
CA ARG A 13 64.28 -5.94 21.59
C ARG A 13 63.39 -5.32 22.67
N ALA A 14 62.45 -6.04 23.30
CA ALA A 14 61.98 -7.43 23.17
C ALA A 14 60.72 -7.67 24.04
N ARG A 15 59.94 -8.69 23.65
CA ARG A 15 59.05 -9.59 24.43
C ARG A 15 57.81 -9.00 25.14
N GLU A 16 56.58 -9.39 24.77
CA GLU A 16 55.85 -10.67 25.02
C GLU A 16 55.01 -10.60 26.31
N ALA A 17 53.69 -10.38 26.17
CA ALA A 17 52.62 -10.93 27.03
C ALA A 17 51.25 -10.47 26.52
N THR A 18 50.57 -11.41 25.85
CA THR A 18 49.11 -11.68 25.94
C THR A 18 48.17 -10.54 26.33
N GLU A 19 47.38 -10.07 25.37
CA GLU A 19 45.96 -9.83 25.63
C GLU A 19 45.15 -10.08 24.35
N ALA A 20 44.09 -10.86 24.50
CA ALA A 20 43.33 -11.49 23.44
C ALA A 20 42.74 -10.45 22.48
N ALA A 21 43.01 -10.62 21.18
CA ALA A 21 42.25 -9.94 20.15
C ALA A 21 40.76 -10.29 20.34
N PRO A 22 39.84 -9.31 20.36
CA PRO A 22 38.42 -9.63 20.36
C PRO A 22 38.13 -10.36 19.06
N ASP A 23 37.79 -11.63 19.23
CA ASP A 23 37.26 -12.51 18.21
C ASP A 23 36.13 -11.76 17.52
N ARG A 24 36.41 -11.20 16.33
CA ARG A 24 35.39 -10.62 15.47
C ARG A 24 34.56 -11.79 15.03
N LYS A 25 33.56 -12.13 15.84
CA LYS A 25 32.40 -12.92 15.44
C LYS A 25 32.03 -12.40 14.07
N ARG A 26 32.33 -13.20 13.04
CA ARG A 26 31.70 -13.09 11.74
C ARG A 26 30.22 -13.18 12.07
N GLN A 27 29.56 -12.02 12.20
CA GLN A 27 28.12 -11.96 12.14
C GLN A 27 27.78 -12.55 10.80
N THR A 28 27.33 -13.80 10.86
CA THR A 28 26.91 -14.61 9.73
C THR A 28 25.90 -13.76 8.98
N LYS A 29 26.27 -13.40 7.75
CA LYS A 29 25.50 -12.54 6.85
C LYS A 29 24.30 -13.31 6.26
N GLU A 30 23.71 -14.20 7.04
CA GLU A 30 22.69 -15.16 6.63
C GLU A 30 21.31 -14.81 7.21
N ASP A 31 21.22 -14.06 8.32
CA ASP A 31 19.95 -13.55 8.86
C ASP A 31 19.36 -12.37 8.06
N ALA A 32 20.02 -11.91 7.01
CA ALA A 32 19.59 -10.77 6.20
C ALA A 32 18.84 -11.15 4.90
N PHE A 33 18.66 -12.45 4.61
CA PHE A 33 18.05 -12.88 3.34
C PHE A 33 16.52 -12.88 3.37
N LEU A 34 15.91 -13.10 4.54
CA LEU A 34 14.47 -13.08 4.75
C LEU A 34 14.15 -12.06 5.85
N SER A 35 14.01 -10.78 5.47
CA SER A 35 13.45 -9.79 6.40
C SER A 35 11.93 -9.90 6.38
N GLU A 36 11.34 -10.30 7.49
CA GLU A 36 9.91 -10.06 7.73
C GLU A 36 9.70 -8.54 7.72
N SER A 37 9.03 -8.05 6.68
CA SER A 37 8.71 -6.64 6.53
C SER A 37 7.21 -6.47 6.51
N GLU A 38 6.75 -5.36 7.08
CA GLU A 38 5.34 -5.00 7.03
C GLU A 38 4.85 -4.99 5.58
N SER A 39 3.71 -5.64 5.36
CA SER A 39 3.02 -5.60 4.09
C SER A 39 2.69 -4.15 3.71
N VAL A 40 2.51 -3.89 2.41
CA VAL A 40 2.07 -2.58 1.91
C VAL A 40 0.80 -2.10 2.64
N ARG A 41 -0.09 -3.03 2.98
CA ARG A 41 -1.33 -2.74 3.73
C ARG A 41 -1.05 -2.29 5.16
N GLU A 42 -0.13 -2.94 5.85
CA GLU A 42 0.27 -2.59 7.23
C GLU A 42 0.97 -1.24 7.24
N ARG A 43 1.91 -1.01 6.33
CA ARG A 43 2.60 0.28 6.17
C ARG A 43 1.65 1.43 5.84
N ALA A 44 0.56 1.15 5.14
CA ALA A 44 -0.46 2.15 4.77
C ALA A 44 -1.50 2.39 5.88
N ARG A 45 -1.57 1.54 6.91
CA ARG A 45 -2.56 1.62 8.00
C ARG A 45 -2.60 2.99 8.69
N PRO A 46 -1.49 3.70 8.94
CA PRO A 46 -1.52 5.04 9.54
C PRO A 46 -2.22 6.10 8.68
N TYR A 47 -2.33 5.85 7.37
CA TYR A 47 -2.96 6.76 6.41
C TYR A 47 -4.41 6.39 6.10
N LEU A 48 -4.95 5.34 6.73
CA LEU A 48 -6.34 4.93 6.56
C LEU A 48 -7.28 5.97 7.21
N LEU A 49 -7.99 6.73 6.38
CA LEU A 49 -8.93 7.75 6.85
C LEU A 49 -10.28 7.17 7.27
N ALA A 50 -10.78 6.19 6.50
CA ALA A 50 -12.11 5.61 6.66
C ALA A 50 -12.22 4.26 5.92
N VAL A 51 -13.17 3.43 6.36
CA VAL A 51 -13.69 2.30 5.58
C VAL A 51 -15.17 2.56 5.37
N ALA A 52 -15.58 2.72 4.11
CA ALA A 52 -16.88 3.24 3.79
C ALA A 52 -17.52 2.53 2.58
N LYS A 53 -18.86 2.59 2.52
CA LYS A 53 -19.60 2.33 1.28
C LYS A 53 -19.51 3.55 0.39
N MET A 54 -19.17 3.36 -0.88
CA MET A 54 -19.06 4.47 -1.83
C MET A 54 -19.59 4.01 -3.20
N PRO A 55 -20.31 4.86 -3.95
CA PRO A 55 -20.79 4.49 -5.27
C PRO A 55 -19.60 4.35 -6.21
N VAL A 56 -19.59 3.29 -7.02
CA VAL A 56 -18.44 3.01 -7.90
C VAL A 56 -18.28 4.10 -8.97
N ASP A 57 -19.37 4.74 -9.36
CA ASP A 57 -19.37 5.76 -10.42
C ASP A 57 -18.82 7.11 -9.97
N THR A 58 -18.64 7.33 -8.67
CA THR A 58 -17.95 8.53 -8.17
C THR A 58 -16.44 8.38 -8.17
N LEU A 59 -15.92 7.19 -8.49
CA LEU A 59 -14.49 6.87 -8.44
C LEU A 59 -13.79 7.14 -9.78
N GLY A 60 -12.56 7.65 -9.70
CA GLY A 60 -11.72 7.97 -10.85
C GLY A 60 -10.53 7.03 -10.97
N THR A 61 -10.25 6.52 -12.16
CA THR A 61 -9.07 5.67 -12.40
C THR A 61 -7.83 6.46 -12.82
N ARG A 62 -7.99 7.76 -13.09
CA ARG A 62 -6.90 8.68 -13.43
C ARG A 62 -6.27 9.22 -12.15
N TRP A 63 -4.95 9.05 -12.04
CA TRP A 63 -4.21 9.55 -10.88
C TRP A 63 -3.71 10.96 -11.11
N SER A 64 -3.75 11.79 -10.07
CA SER A 64 -3.10 13.11 -10.05
C SER A 64 -1.58 12.97 -10.03
N VAL A 65 -1.06 11.92 -9.38
CA VAL A 65 0.38 11.64 -9.27
C VAL A 65 0.69 10.27 -9.84
N GLY A 66 1.57 10.23 -10.85
CA GLY A 66 2.04 8.99 -11.46
C GLY A 66 1.08 8.41 -12.50
N ARG A 67 1.05 7.07 -12.61
CA ARG A 67 0.22 6.34 -13.56
C ARG A 67 -0.40 5.13 -12.88
N ASN A 68 -1.70 4.96 -13.08
CA ASN A 68 -2.39 3.76 -12.64
C ASN A 68 -1.99 2.56 -13.51
N ARG A 69 -2.19 1.35 -13.00
CA ARG A 69 -1.94 0.12 -13.76
C ARG A 69 -2.84 0.10 -15.00
N PRO A 70 -2.40 -0.47 -16.13
CA PRO A 70 -3.30 -0.70 -17.25
C PRO A 70 -4.41 -1.67 -16.84
N LEU A 71 -5.60 -1.43 -17.37
CA LEU A 71 -6.73 -2.34 -17.19
C LEU A 71 -6.53 -3.54 -18.12
N GLU A 72 -6.53 -4.74 -17.55
CA GLU A 72 -6.41 -5.97 -18.32
C GLU A 72 -7.76 -6.65 -18.42
N ALA A 73 -8.31 -6.68 -19.63
CA ALA A 73 -9.63 -7.23 -19.89
C ALA A 73 -9.74 -8.72 -19.53
N GLY A 74 -8.66 -9.49 -19.73
CA GLY A 74 -8.60 -10.91 -19.36
C GLY A 74 -8.81 -11.12 -17.86
N HIS A 75 -8.10 -10.34 -17.03
CA HIS A 75 -8.23 -10.42 -15.58
C HIS A 75 -9.61 -9.96 -15.08
N ALA A 76 -10.15 -8.88 -15.64
CA ALA A 76 -11.52 -8.44 -15.30
C ALA A 76 -12.57 -9.50 -15.67
N ARG A 77 -12.40 -10.18 -16.82
CA ARG A 77 -13.28 -11.28 -17.24
C ARG A 77 -13.20 -12.46 -16.27
N GLU A 78 -12.00 -12.85 -15.86
CA GLU A 78 -11.81 -13.92 -14.88
C GLU A 78 -12.49 -13.59 -13.55
N LEU A 79 -12.31 -12.36 -13.04
CA LEU A 79 -12.98 -11.89 -11.82
C LEU A 79 -14.51 -11.92 -11.95
N LYS A 80 -15.06 -11.57 -13.12
CA LYS A 80 -16.51 -11.65 -13.37
C LYS A 80 -17.01 -13.09 -13.25
N GLU A 81 -16.29 -14.06 -13.79
CA GLU A 81 -16.66 -15.48 -13.68
C GLU A 81 -16.55 -15.98 -12.24
N VAL A 82 -15.59 -15.47 -11.46
CA VAL A 82 -15.54 -15.71 -10.01
C VAL A 82 -16.77 -15.15 -9.31
N PHE A 83 -17.23 -13.95 -9.64
CA PHE A 83 -18.45 -13.36 -9.05
C PHE A 83 -19.70 -14.20 -9.33
N LYS A 84 -19.79 -14.82 -10.51
CA LYS A 84 -20.91 -15.71 -10.86
C LYS A 84 -20.89 -17.01 -10.04
N ARG A 85 -19.71 -17.56 -9.79
CA ARG A 85 -19.55 -18.84 -9.08
C ARG A 85 -19.68 -18.70 -7.56
N SER A 86 -19.05 -17.69 -6.99
CA SER A 86 -18.87 -17.54 -5.54
C SER A 86 -19.72 -16.43 -4.93
N GLY A 87 -20.37 -15.61 -5.76
CA GLY A 87 -21.04 -14.39 -5.32
C GLY A 87 -20.10 -13.21 -5.11
N LEU A 88 -20.66 -12.08 -4.65
CA LEU A 88 -19.92 -10.85 -4.38
C LEU A 88 -19.69 -10.63 -2.89
N GLU A 89 -18.53 -11.04 -2.42
CA GLU A 89 -18.09 -10.77 -1.04
C GLU A 89 -17.58 -9.32 -0.88
N ARG A 90 -18.49 -8.33 -1.02
CA ARG A 90 -18.13 -6.89 -1.00
C ARG A 90 -17.53 -6.40 0.32
N ARG A 91 -17.83 -7.07 1.43
CA ARG A 91 -17.36 -6.70 2.78
C ARG A 91 -16.06 -7.38 3.20
N ALA A 92 -15.60 -8.39 2.45
CA ALA A 92 -14.35 -9.07 2.77
C ALA A 92 -13.19 -8.06 2.68
N PRO A 93 -12.32 -7.95 3.71
CA PRO A 93 -11.25 -6.97 3.73
C PRO A 93 -10.29 -7.03 2.53
N GLU A 94 -10.17 -8.17 1.87
CA GLU A 94 -9.35 -8.46 0.69
C GLU A 94 -10.01 -7.94 -0.60
N HIS A 95 -11.31 -7.70 -0.56
CA HIS A 95 -12.14 -7.32 -1.69
C HIS A 95 -12.50 -5.83 -1.73
N ARG A 96 -12.06 -5.09 -0.70
CA ARG A 96 -12.23 -3.64 -0.62
C ARG A 96 -11.37 -2.95 -1.68
N ILE A 97 -11.93 -1.91 -2.27
CA ILE A 97 -11.24 -1.02 -3.21
C ILE A 97 -10.43 0.00 -2.39
N LEU A 98 -9.18 0.25 -2.78
CA LEU A 98 -8.35 1.27 -2.15
C LEU A 98 -8.43 2.55 -2.97
N VAL A 99 -8.67 3.66 -2.28
CA VAL A 99 -8.97 4.95 -2.89
C VAL A 99 -8.17 6.04 -2.17
N LEU A 100 -7.61 6.97 -2.93
CA LEU A 100 -6.97 8.18 -2.45
C LEU A 100 -8.00 9.31 -2.39
N CYS A 101 -8.08 9.97 -1.24
CA CYS A 101 -8.91 11.16 -1.01
C CYS A 101 -8.30 12.03 0.08
N GLY A 102 -8.80 13.26 0.23
CA GLY A 102 -8.36 14.20 1.25
C GLY A 102 -8.99 13.94 2.62
N ALA A 103 -8.20 14.13 3.68
CA ALA A 103 -8.70 14.01 5.06
C ALA A 103 -9.84 14.98 5.37
N GLU A 104 -9.80 16.21 4.84
CA GLU A 104 -10.90 17.18 5.02
C GLU A 104 -12.18 16.77 4.29
N GLU A 105 -12.08 16.04 3.18
CA GLU A 105 -13.24 15.53 2.45
C GLU A 105 -13.97 14.48 3.29
N VAL A 106 -13.22 13.55 3.88
CA VAL A 106 -13.75 12.54 4.81
C VAL A 106 -14.40 13.19 6.03
N ARG A 107 -13.79 14.24 6.61
CA ARG A 107 -14.38 14.99 7.74
C ARG A 107 -15.68 15.68 7.36
N ARG A 108 -15.75 16.29 6.17
CA ARG A 108 -16.99 16.90 5.64
C ARG A 108 -18.08 15.85 5.45
N MET A 109 -17.76 14.69 4.89
CA MET A 109 -18.72 13.58 4.74
C MET A 109 -19.30 13.13 6.08
N ARG A 110 -18.44 12.88 7.08
CA ARG A 110 -18.88 12.49 8.42
C ARG A 110 -19.73 13.57 9.09
N SER A 111 -19.44 14.85 8.84
CA SER A 111 -20.22 15.97 9.38
C SER A 111 -21.57 16.12 8.69
N ALA A 112 -21.66 15.78 7.40
CA ALA A 112 -22.91 15.79 6.63
C ALA A 112 -23.85 14.63 6.99
N GLN A 113 -23.38 13.65 7.76
CA GLN A 113 -24.17 12.51 8.25
C GLN A 113 -24.21 12.45 9.78
N PRO A 114 -24.97 13.35 10.42
CA PRO A 114 -25.19 13.28 11.86
C PRO A 114 -26.00 12.03 12.19
N GLY A 115 -25.39 11.07 12.90
CA GLY A 115 -26.07 9.87 13.40
C GLY A 115 -25.54 8.53 12.88
N SER A 116 -24.49 8.51 12.03
CA SER A 116 -23.79 7.26 11.73
C SER A 116 -23.07 6.76 12.99
N ASP A 117 -23.50 5.61 13.51
CA ASP A 117 -22.88 4.97 14.67
C ASP A 117 -21.38 4.80 14.42
N ARG A 118 -20.56 5.36 15.33
CA ARG A 118 -19.08 5.35 15.24
C ARG A 118 -18.44 3.96 15.27
N GLY A 119 -19.24 2.88 15.28
CA GLY A 119 -18.80 1.49 15.22
C GLY A 119 -19.03 0.79 13.87
N GLY A 120 -19.73 1.42 12.92
CA GLY A 120 -20.03 0.85 11.60
C GLY A 120 -19.09 1.31 10.47
N GLU A 121 -19.20 0.69 9.29
CA GLU A 121 -18.62 1.25 8.05
C GLU A 121 -19.28 2.61 7.77
N ASP A 122 -18.47 3.62 7.45
CA ASP A 122 -18.97 4.95 7.06
C ASP A 122 -19.87 4.81 5.81
N ASP A 123 -20.90 5.65 5.67
CA ASP A 123 -21.73 5.69 4.47
C ASP A 123 -21.33 6.89 3.61
N PHE A 124 -20.61 6.66 2.51
CA PHE A 124 -20.23 7.72 1.58
C PHE A 124 -21.01 7.68 0.26
N LEU A 125 -22.25 7.15 0.26
CA LEU A 125 -23.11 7.13 -0.93
C LEU A 125 -23.40 8.54 -1.48
N GLY A 126 -23.42 9.56 -0.62
CA GLY A 126 -23.62 10.97 -1.01
C GLY A 126 -22.35 11.71 -1.46
N TRP A 127 -21.22 11.02 -1.71
CA TRP A 127 -19.91 11.67 -1.93
C TRP A 127 -19.94 12.78 -2.97
N ALA A 128 -20.46 12.50 -4.17
CA ALA A 128 -20.49 13.48 -5.27
C ALA A 128 -21.30 14.73 -4.92
N ALA A 129 -22.38 14.59 -4.15
CA ALA A 129 -23.24 15.71 -3.77
C ALA A 129 -22.61 16.60 -2.69
N VAL A 130 -21.84 16.03 -1.76
CA VAL A 130 -21.27 16.76 -0.61
C VAL A 130 -19.88 17.33 -0.93
N ILE A 131 -19.05 16.56 -1.65
CA ILE A 131 -17.64 16.91 -1.86
C ILE A 131 -17.41 17.51 -3.24
N GLY A 132 -18.08 16.98 -4.27
CA GLY A 132 -17.91 17.41 -5.67
C GLY A 132 -16.58 17.02 -6.31
N SER A 133 -15.73 16.26 -5.61
CA SER A 133 -14.47 15.71 -6.15
C SER A 133 -14.61 14.22 -6.47
N THR A 134 -13.71 13.71 -7.30
CA THR A 134 -13.65 12.31 -7.72
C THR A 134 -12.46 11.62 -7.03
N PRO A 135 -12.68 10.74 -6.03
CA PRO A 135 -11.60 10.01 -5.37
C PRO A 135 -10.86 9.09 -6.34
N GLU A 136 -9.55 8.94 -6.17
CA GLU A 136 -8.70 8.22 -7.13
C GLU A 136 -8.51 6.74 -6.72
N VAL A 137 -8.84 5.80 -7.60
CA VAL A 137 -8.70 4.36 -7.36
C VAL A 137 -7.23 3.96 -7.40
N MET A 138 -6.65 3.66 -6.24
CA MET A 138 -5.27 3.18 -6.12
C MET A 138 -5.16 1.68 -6.37
N ALA A 139 -6.17 0.90 -5.99
CA ALA A 139 -6.20 -0.54 -6.22
C ALA A 139 -7.64 -1.05 -6.33
N GLY A 140 -7.85 -2.09 -7.14
CA GLY A 140 -9.16 -2.71 -7.35
C GLY A 140 -9.86 -2.29 -8.64
N GLN A 141 -9.18 -1.62 -9.57
CA GLN A 141 -9.76 -1.21 -10.85
C GLN A 141 -10.33 -2.37 -11.69
N HIS A 142 -9.66 -3.54 -11.72
CA HIS A 142 -10.17 -4.71 -12.43
C HIS A 142 -11.42 -5.28 -11.77
N ARG A 143 -11.53 -5.12 -10.44
CA ARG A 143 -12.72 -5.50 -9.68
C ARG A 143 -13.90 -4.59 -10.01
N ILE A 144 -13.65 -3.28 -10.12
CA ILE A 144 -14.65 -2.30 -10.58
C ILE A 144 -15.13 -2.65 -11.98
N GLU A 145 -14.22 -2.93 -12.91
CA GLU A 145 -14.59 -3.29 -14.29
C GLU A 145 -15.38 -4.60 -14.34
N ALA A 146 -14.91 -5.62 -13.62
CA ALA A 146 -15.61 -6.89 -13.51
C ALA A 146 -17.01 -6.72 -12.91
N LEU A 147 -17.17 -5.84 -11.91
CA LEU A 147 -18.43 -5.55 -11.26
C LEU A 147 -19.40 -4.86 -12.22
N ARG A 148 -18.92 -3.85 -12.96
CA ARG A 148 -19.71 -3.17 -14.01
C ARG A 148 -20.20 -4.15 -15.06
N ALA A 149 -19.31 -5.01 -15.55
CA ALA A 149 -19.67 -6.03 -16.52
C ALA A 149 -20.65 -7.07 -15.95
N TYR A 150 -20.48 -7.46 -14.69
CA TYR A 150 -21.37 -8.39 -13.98
C TYR A 150 -22.79 -7.82 -13.84
N VAL A 151 -22.93 -6.60 -13.29
CA VAL A 151 -24.22 -5.94 -13.07
C VAL A 151 -24.96 -5.73 -14.40
N LYS A 152 -24.24 -5.31 -15.45
CA LYS A 152 -24.81 -5.18 -16.79
C LYS A 152 -25.36 -6.50 -17.35
N GLU A 153 -24.70 -7.62 -17.06
CA GLU A 153 -25.09 -8.95 -17.54
C GLU A 153 -26.25 -9.55 -16.74
N THR A 154 -26.29 -9.32 -15.43
CA THR A 154 -27.35 -9.86 -14.54
C THR A 154 -28.63 -9.01 -14.53
N GLY A 155 -28.65 -7.89 -15.26
CA GLY A 155 -29.79 -6.97 -15.29
C GLY A 155 -29.91 -6.12 -14.01
N GLY A 156 -28.83 -6.00 -13.25
CA GLY A 156 -28.79 -5.13 -12.08
C GLY A 156 -28.87 -3.65 -12.47
N SER A 157 -29.33 -2.84 -11.53
CA SER A 157 -29.49 -1.40 -11.68
C SER A 157 -28.18 -0.65 -11.38
N ALA A 158 -28.09 0.62 -11.81
CA ALA A 158 -26.95 1.47 -11.43
C ALA A 158 -26.83 1.67 -9.91
N SER A 159 -27.93 1.51 -9.16
CA SER A 159 -27.93 1.55 -7.70
C SER A 159 -27.22 0.35 -7.06
N ASP A 160 -26.97 -0.73 -7.81
CA ASP A 160 -26.26 -1.92 -7.34
C ASP A 160 -24.72 -1.76 -7.44
N LEU A 161 -24.23 -0.69 -8.06
CA LEU A 161 -22.81 -0.35 -8.23
C LEU A 161 -22.23 0.41 -7.03
#